data_AF-A0A966J707-F1
#
_entry.id   AF-A0A966J707-F1
#
_cell.length_a   1.000
_cell.length_b   1.000
_cell.length_c   1.000
_cell.angle_alpha   90.00
_cell.angle_beta   90.00
_cell.angle_gamma   90.00
#
_symmetry.space_group_name_H-M   'P 1'
#
loop_
_entity.id
_entity.type
_entity.pdbx_description
1 polymer ?
#
loop_
_entity_poly.entity_id
_entity_poly.type
_entity_poly.pdbx_seq_one_letter_code
_entity_poly.pdbx_strand_id
1 'polypeptide(L)'
;FLADSMAFSGHPYSLEPTGTESSLKTITPAQLRDYQATQMVTSRMMLVVVGNVSRSTVERLVRTTIGRLPRGTYTWSLPDPPADLPGGYVMEKRQLPTNYLQGYFHGPKATSADYAALRLACAVLSGRLFGEVRQRRNLSYSVNAPFVERAFSLGGLYVTTTQPDEVLTIMLQQIDALQDGLITQEGVVLRALTILGDLRVYAFPHLAPSLPSVIRILSVDLAYKRHADIGVALLEARADRIVARIIDAGLPDPPHSQTLADWVHARAAQHDVAGIAIDGPLGWKAPDTGAEHCRMSEKAVRAPGKTGLPPDGVKPRTYLAFTEFSIALFARLTGHYGYALPGAGPGERFVTETFPTAAWRRLGLTPVPGKGRTTPAELEAAVARLGARVPLELDRTPGHDQLQAVVGGLAPLAWAAGQRDRVTLAGLPPHRLDGSWREGYIMVPSDRF
;
A
#
# COMPACT_ATOMS: atom_id res chain seq x y z
N PHE A 1 -20.62 -10.93 22.26
CA PHE A 1 -21.30 -11.61 23.38
C PHE A 1 -21.64 -13.06 23.11
N LEU A 2 -22.61 -13.41 22.25
CA LEU A 2 -23.06 -14.82 22.12
C LEU A 2 -21.93 -15.80 21.75
N ALA A 3 -21.02 -15.40 20.87
CA ALA A 3 -19.84 -16.22 20.55
C ALA A 3 -18.82 -16.28 21.71
N ASP A 4 -18.62 -15.16 22.44
CA ASP A 4 -17.73 -15.11 23.61
C ASP A 4 -18.27 -15.97 24.77
N SER A 5 -19.59 -15.98 25.01
CA SER A 5 -20.18 -16.75 26.12
C SER A 5 -20.02 -18.25 25.96
N MET A 6 -19.94 -18.74 24.72
CA MET A 6 -19.59 -20.12 24.42
C MET A 6 -18.09 -20.36 24.47
N ALA A 7 -17.30 -19.55 23.75
CA ALA A 7 -15.85 -19.73 23.63
C ALA A 7 -15.13 -19.61 24.99
N PHE A 8 -15.71 -18.88 25.93
CA PHE A 8 -15.13 -18.61 27.25
C PHE A 8 -15.98 -19.11 28.40
N SER A 9 -16.84 -20.11 28.19
CA SER A 9 -17.66 -20.66 29.28
C SER A 9 -16.80 -20.99 30.52
N GLY A 10 -17.16 -20.41 31.67
CA GLY A 10 -16.41 -20.57 32.93
C GLY A 10 -15.14 -19.73 33.05
N HIS A 11 -14.84 -18.85 32.09
CA HIS A 11 -13.64 -18.00 32.06
C HIS A 11 -14.03 -16.50 32.10
N PRO A 12 -13.24 -15.60 32.72
CA PRO A 12 -13.59 -14.17 32.83
C PRO A 12 -13.95 -13.45 31.52
N TYR A 13 -13.48 -13.96 30.38
CA TYR A 13 -13.84 -13.42 29.05
C TYR A 13 -15.26 -13.77 28.58
N SER A 14 -16.02 -14.61 29.29
CA SER A 14 -17.45 -14.81 29.01
C SER A 14 -18.35 -13.72 29.59
N LEU A 15 -17.79 -12.83 30.42
CA LEU A 15 -18.56 -11.76 31.04
C LEU A 15 -18.84 -10.65 30.01
N GLU A 16 -20.09 -10.19 29.96
CA GLU A 16 -20.49 -9.01 29.18
C GLU A 16 -19.97 -7.75 29.88
N PRO A 17 -19.05 -6.97 29.28
CA PRO A 17 -18.51 -5.77 29.92
C PRO A 17 -19.58 -4.72 30.23
N THR A 18 -20.67 -4.69 29.45
CA THR A 18 -21.81 -3.79 29.70
C THR A 18 -22.76 -4.29 30.79
N GLY A 19 -22.57 -5.52 31.27
CA GLY A 19 -23.44 -6.19 32.23
C GLY A 19 -24.75 -6.72 31.61
N THR A 20 -25.59 -7.29 32.45
CA THR A 20 -26.96 -7.70 32.13
C THR A 20 -27.96 -6.80 32.86
N GLU A 21 -29.20 -6.73 32.38
CA GLU A 21 -30.28 -6.00 33.06
C GLU A 21 -30.40 -6.40 34.54
N SER A 22 -30.28 -7.70 34.82
CA SER A 22 -30.28 -8.24 36.19
C SER A 22 -29.11 -7.70 37.01
N SER A 23 -27.89 -7.73 36.48
CA SER A 23 -26.71 -7.22 37.19
C SER A 23 -26.77 -5.71 37.42
N LEU A 24 -27.26 -4.94 36.45
CA LEU A 24 -27.32 -3.48 36.55
C LEU A 24 -28.31 -3.03 37.64
N LYS A 25 -29.38 -3.80 37.86
CA LYS A 25 -30.37 -3.55 38.93
C LYS A 25 -29.83 -3.75 40.34
N THR A 26 -28.74 -4.51 40.52
CA THR A 26 -28.20 -4.84 41.85
C THR A 26 -27.01 -3.96 42.26
N ILE A 27 -26.44 -3.18 41.34
CA ILE A 27 -25.30 -2.31 41.60
C ILE A 27 -25.71 -1.14 42.50
N THR A 28 -25.00 -0.97 43.61
CA THR A 28 -25.21 0.11 44.58
C THR A 28 -24.09 1.16 44.53
N PRO A 29 -24.36 2.42 44.95
CA PRO A 29 -23.32 3.44 45.04
C PRO A 29 -22.16 3.08 45.98
N ALA A 30 -22.40 2.28 47.01
CA ALA A 30 -21.36 1.81 47.93
C ALA A 30 -20.39 0.86 47.20
N GLN A 31 -20.90 -0.14 46.50
CA GLN A 31 -20.10 -1.07 45.70
C GLN A 31 -19.28 -0.36 44.63
N LEU A 32 -19.83 0.69 44.00
CA LEU A 32 -19.09 1.49 43.02
C LEU A 32 -17.92 2.25 43.64
N ARG A 33 -18.11 2.83 44.84
CA ARG A 33 -17.02 3.51 45.57
C ARG A 33 -15.95 2.53 46.01
N ASP A 34 -16.34 1.36 46.51
CA ASP A 34 -15.41 0.31 46.92
C ASP A 34 -14.62 -0.18 45.71
N TYR A 35 -15.30 -0.48 44.60
CA TYR A 35 -14.65 -0.88 43.35
C TYR A 35 -13.69 0.22 42.86
N GLN A 36 -14.13 1.49 42.80
CA GLN A 36 -13.27 2.61 42.42
C GLN A 36 -12.01 2.68 43.29
N ALA A 37 -12.12 2.52 44.61
CA ALA A 37 -10.97 2.54 45.53
C ALA A 37 -9.98 1.40 45.23
N THR A 38 -10.46 0.22 44.81
CA THR A 38 -9.58 -0.89 44.40
C THR A 38 -8.94 -0.69 43.02
N GLN A 39 -9.61 0.02 42.11
CA GLN A 39 -9.12 0.25 40.75
C GLN A 39 -8.16 1.45 40.65
N MET A 40 -8.41 2.51 41.42
CA MET A 40 -7.67 3.78 41.37
C MET A 40 -6.42 3.78 42.26
N VAL A 41 -5.52 2.82 42.02
CA VAL A 41 -4.25 2.67 42.75
C VAL A 41 -3.06 2.63 41.79
N THR A 42 -1.90 3.14 42.21
CA THR A 42 -0.75 3.28 41.29
C THR A 42 -0.14 1.94 40.87
N SER A 43 -0.32 0.86 41.64
CA SER A 43 0.05 -0.51 41.25
C SER A 43 -0.76 -1.08 40.06
N ARG A 44 -1.90 -0.46 39.70
CA ARG A 44 -2.75 -0.84 38.56
C ARG A 44 -2.61 0.07 37.34
N MET A 45 -1.74 1.08 37.41
CA MET A 45 -1.71 2.15 36.41
C MET A 45 -0.43 2.13 35.59
N MET A 46 -0.59 2.22 34.27
CA MET A 46 0.48 2.52 33.32
C MET A 46 0.10 3.83 32.61
N LEU A 47 0.93 4.87 32.76
CA LEU A 47 0.76 6.13 32.05
C LEU A 47 1.69 6.17 30.84
N VAL A 48 1.10 6.31 29.65
CA VAL A 48 1.83 6.49 28.39
C VAL A 48 1.60 7.93 27.92
N VAL A 49 2.68 8.67 27.64
CA VAL A 49 2.62 10.05 27.13
C VAL A 49 3.41 10.12 25.83
N VAL A 50 2.75 10.57 24.77
CA VAL A 50 3.34 10.73 23.43
C VAL A 50 3.06 12.15 22.95
N GLY A 51 4.10 12.89 22.57
CA GLY A 51 3.97 14.25 22.05
C GLY A 51 5.19 15.13 22.35
N ASN A 52 5.11 16.40 21.93
CA ASN A 52 6.15 17.39 22.17
C ASN A 52 6.04 17.98 23.58
N VAL A 53 6.40 17.19 24.59
CA VAL A 53 6.37 17.59 26.00
C VAL A 53 7.64 17.14 26.70
N SER A 54 8.20 18.00 27.57
CA SER A 54 9.37 17.60 28.33
C SER A 54 8.99 16.58 29.40
N ARG A 55 9.84 15.56 29.57
CA ARG A 55 9.70 14.55 30.63
C ARG A 55 9.55 15.18 32.01
N SER A 56 10.33 16.23 32.30
CA SER A 56 10.27 16.94 33.59
C SER A 56 8.91 17.57 33.87
N THR A 57 8.26 18.12 32.84
CA THR A 57 6.91 18.69 32.96
C THR A 57 5.90 17.60 33.31
N VAL A 58 5.96 16.47 32.59
CA VAL A 58 5.08 15.31 32.84
C VAL A 58 5.27 14.77 34.25
N GLU A 59 6.53 14.50 34.65
CA GLU A 59 6.82 13.95 35.98
C GLU A 59 6.35 14.87 37.10
N ARG A 60 6.51 16.19 36.95
CA ARG A 60 5.99 17.17 37.92
C ARG A 60 4.47 17.08 38.04
N LEU A 61 3.75 17.11 36.92
CA LEU A 61 2.28 17.02 36.91
C LEU A 61 1.80 15.70 37.53
N VAL A 62 2.41 14.58 37.16
CA VAL A 62 2.10 13.25 37.69
C VAL A 62 2.28 13.23 39.21
N ARG A 63 3.43 13.69 39.72
CA ARG A 63 3.69 13.76 41.18
C ARG A 63 2.67 14.60 41.93
N THR A 64 2.17 15.68 41.32
CA THR A 64 1.19 16.56 41.96
C THR A 64 -0.27 16.09 41.84
N THR A 65 -0.55 15.11 40.97
CA THR A 65 -1.92 14.63 40.66
C THR A 65 -2.06 13.14 40.97
N ILE A 66 -2.04 12.28 39.95
CA ILE A 66 -2.29 10.84 40.06
C ILE A 66 -1.21 10.09 40.87
N GLY A 67 -0.01 10.66 41.01
CA GLY A 67 1.05 10.13 41.85
C GLY A 67 0.73 10.17 43.35
N ARG A 68 -0.33 10.89 43.77
CA ARG A 68 -0.83 10.92 45.15
C ARG A 68 -1.81 9.78 45.46
N LEU A 69 -2.22 9.01 44.45
CA LEU A 69 -3.11 7.87 44.66
C LEU A 69 -2.41 6.79 45.51
N PRO A 70 -3.17 6.02 46.31
CA PRO A 70 -2.61 4.92 47.08
C PRO A 70 -1.83 3.94 46.18
N ARG A 71 -0.77 3.33 46.71
CA ARG A 71 -0.02 2.32 45.95
C ARG A 71 -0.90 1.12 45.60
N GLY A 72 -1.68 0.62 46.54
CA GLY A 72 -2.38 -0.66 46.41
C GLY A 72 -1.41 -1.84 46.32
N THR A 73 -1.97 -3.04 46.18
CA THR A 73 -1.21 -4.32 46.18
C THR A 73 -1.44 -5.12 44.91
N TYR A 74 -1.94 -4.48 43.85
CA TYR A 74 -2.22 -5.22 42.63
C TYR A 74 -0.94 -5.75 41.98
N THR A 75 -1.01 -6.99 41.53
CA THR A 75 -0.01 -7.61 40.69
C THR A 75 -0.72 -8.16 39.46
N TRP A 76 -0.31 -7.71 38.27
CA TRP A 76 -0.87 -8.22 37.02
C TRP A 76 -0.46 -9.68 36.82
N SER A 77 -1.44 -10.52 36.47
CA SER A 77 -1.22 -11.89 36.04
C SER A 77 -1.98 -12.13 34.74
N LEU A 78 -1.33 -12.78 33.78
CA LEU A 78 -1.97 -13.20 32.54
C LEU A 78 -2.94 -14.35 32.85
N PRO A 79 -4.24 -14.26 32.52
CA PRO A 79 -5.15 -15.38 32.68
C PRO A 79 -4.74 -16.54 31.76
N ASP A 80 -4.89 -17.77 32.26
CA ASP A 80 -4.67 -18.97 31.46
C ASP A 80 -5.75 -19.11 30.37
N PRO A 81 -5.43 -19.78 29.25
CA PRO A 81 -6.44 -20.10 28.25
C PRO A 81 -7.57 -20.92 28.88
N PRO A 82 -8.81 -20.80 28.38
CA PRO A 82 -9.90 -21.68 28.78
C PRO A 82 -9.49 -23.13 28.50
N ALA A 83 -10.09 -24.07 29.23
CA ALA A 83 -9.98 -25.48 28.89
C ALA A 83 -10.41 -25.69 27.42
N ASP A 84 -9.81 -26.68 26.75
CA ASP A 84 -10.25 -27.04 25.41
C ASP A 84 -11.72 -27.44 25.44
N LEU A 85 -12.57 -26.56 24.92
CA LEU A 85 -13.99 -26.81 24.78
C LEU A 85 -14.20 -27.56 23.46
N PRO A 86 -15.07 -28.59 23.44
CA PRO A 86 -15.46 -29.21 22.19
C PRO A 86 -16.09 -28.14 21.27
N GLY A 87 -15.79 -28.23 19.98
CA GLY A 87 -16.39 -27.35 18.98
C GLY A 87 -17.91 -27.38 19.05
N GLY A 88 -18.55 -26.22 18.89
CA GLY A 88 -20.00 -26.10 18.97
C GLY A 88 -20.46 -24.80 18.33
N TYR A 89 -21.78 -24.71 18.11
CA TYR A 89 -22.42 -23.52 17.56
C TYR A 89 -23.73 -23.25 18.28
N VAL A 90 -24.15 -22.00 18.27
CA VAL A 90 -25.46 -21.55 18.73
C VAL A 90 -26.08 -20.71 17.63
N MET A 91 -27.37 -20.90 17.41
CA MET A 91 -28.15 -20.09 16.49
C MET A 91 -29.20 -19.33 17.27
N GLU A 92 -29.19 -18.01 17.12
CA GLU A 92 -30.25 -17.17 17.66
C GLU A 92 -31.10 -16.66 16.49
N LYS A 93 -32.37 -17.08 16.46
CA LYS A 93 -33.29 -16.64 15.42
C LYS A 93 -33.67 -15.18 15.67
N ARG A 94 -33.31 -14.31 14.73
CA ARG A 94 -33.70 -12.88 14.73
C ARG A 94 -34.34 -12.51 13.39
N GLN A 95 -35.28 -11.57 13.43
CA GLN A 95 -35.84 -10.97 12.21
C GLN A 95 -34.87 -9.91 11.69
N LEU A 96 -33.94 -10.31 10.85
CA LEU A 96 -32.92 -9.45 10.27
C LEU A 96 -32.91 -9.60 8.74
N PRO A 97 -32.53 -8.55 7.99
CA PRO A 97 -32.42 -8.61 6.52
C PRO A 97 -31.25 -9.48 6.04
N THR A 98 -30.37 -9.93 6.93
CA THR A 98 -29.20 -10.77 6.62
C THR A 98 -28.82 -11.62 7.84
N ASN A 99 -28.07 -12.71 7.62
CA ASN A 99 -27.53 -13.55 8.69
C ASN A 99 -26.13 -13.09 9.09
N TYR A 100 -25.78 -13.29 10.36
CA TYR A 100 -24.47 -12.96 10.92
C TYR A 100 -23.84 -14.24 11.43
N LEU A 101 -22.67 -14.58 10.89
CA LEU A 101 -21.90 -15.74 11.32
C LEU A 101 -20.63 -15.23 11.99
N GLN A 102 -20.37 -15.73 13.19
CA GLN A 102 -19.14 -15.48 13.94
C GLN A 102 -18.62 -16.81 14.46
N GLY A 103 -17.39 -17.15 14.08
CA GLY A 103 -16.65 -18.31 14.60
C GLY A 103 -15.35 -17.88 15.24
N TYR A 104 -14.87 -18.68 16.20
CA TYR A 104 -13.56 -18.54 16.82
C TYR A 104 -12.82 -19.87 16.83
N PHE A 105 -11.51 -19.79 16.74
CA PHE A 105 -10.60 -20.89 17.04
C PHE A 105 -9.52 -20.38 18.00
N HIS A 106 -9.14 -21.23 18.94
CA HIS A 106 -8.17 -20.87 19.97
C HIS A 106 -6.80 -20.62 19.37
N GLY A 107 -6.13 -19.59 19.88
CA GLY A 107 -4.76 -19.23 19.55
C GLY A 107 -3.83 -19.38 20.74
N PRO A 108 -2.52 -19.18 20.53
CA PRO A 108 -1.54 -19.28 21.60
C PRO A 108 -1.63 -18.10 22.57
N LYS A 109 -0.98 -18.25 23.73
CA LYS A 109 -0.77 -17.16 24.72
C LYS A 109 -0.11 -15.95 24.05
N ALA A 110 -0.41 -14.74 24.54
CA ALA A 110 0.18 -13.50 24.03
C ALA A 110 1.71 -13.45 24.11
N THR A 111 2.30 -14.25 24.99
CA THR A 111 3.74 -14.40 25.17
C THR A 111 4.36 -15.50 24.30
N SER A 112 3.57 -16.24 23.54
CA SER A 112 4.06 -17.30 22.66
C SER A 112 4.72 -16.72 21.41
N ALA A 113 5.77 -17.39 20.92
CA ALA A 113 6.38 -17.08 19.61
C ALA A 113 5.36 -17.22 18.47
N ASP A 114 4.37 -18.10 18.61
CA ASP A 114 3.35 -18.35 17.58
C ASP A 114 2.24 -17.28 17.54
N TYR A 115 2.21 -16.33 18.48
CA TYR A 115 1.20 -15.26 18.50
C TYR A 115 1.24 -14.42 17.21
N ALA A 116 2.46 -14.06 16.77
CA ALA A 116 2.66 -13.33 15.53
C ALA A 116 2.33 -14.20 14.31
N ALA A 117 2.64 -15.49 14.36
CA ALA A 117 2.32 -16.45 13.30
C ALA A 117 0.80 -16.58 13.10
N LEU A 118 0.03 -16.71 14.19
CA LEU A 118 -1.43 -16.75 14.13
C LEU A 118 -2.00 -15.42 13.60
N ARG A 119 -1.50 -14.28 14.08
CA ARG A 119 -1.94 -12.97 13.58
C ARG A 119 -1.77 -12.84 12.07
N LEU A 120 -0.62 -13.29 11.56
CA LEU A 120 -0.34 -13.32 10.13
C LEU A 120 -1.28 -14.30 9.40
N ALA A 121 -1.49 -15.50 9.94
CA ALA A 121 -2.40 -16.49 9.38
C ALA A 121 -3.83 -15.94 9.25
N CYS A 122 -4.35 -15.25 10.27
CA CYS A 122 -5.65 -14.58 10.21
C CYS A 122 -5.70 -13.50 9.11
N ALA A 123 -4.64 -12.69 8.95
CA ALA A 123 -4.60 -11.69 7.88
C ALA A 123 -4.57 -12.32 6.48
N VAL A 124 -3.82 -13.41 6.29
CA VAL A 124 -3.82 -14.19 5.05
C VAL A 124 -5.20 -14.77 4.78
N LEU A 125 -5.80 -15.42 5.77
CA LEU A 125 -7.14 -16.01 5.68
C LEU A 125 -8.18 -14.94 5.31
N SER A 126 -8.15 -13.79 5.98
CA SER A 126 -9.06 -12.68 5.69
C SER A 126 -8.93 -12.19 4.24
N GLY A 127 -7.71 -12.16 3.70
CA GLY A 127 -7.46 -11.84 2.29
C GLY A 127 -8.06 -12.87 1.33
N ARG A 128 -7.89 -14.17 1.62
CA ARG A 128 -8.47 -15.26 0.83
C ARG A 128 -10.00 -15.22 0.84
N LEU A 129 -10.60 -15.05 2.03
CA LEU A 129 -12.05 -14.93 2.18
C LEU A 129 -12.61 -13.74 1.39
N PHE A 130 -11.92 -12.60 1.40
CA PHE A 130 -12.31 -11.45 0.59
C PHE A 130 -12.29 -11.77 -0.91
N GLY A 131 -11.27 -12.47 -1.39
CA GLY A 131 -11.20 -12.90 -2.79
C GLY A 131 -12.32 -13.87 -3.16
N GLU A 132 -12.52 -14.93 -2.38
CA GLU A 132 -13.47 -15.99 -2.71
C GLU A 132 -14.94 -15.61 -2.54
N VAL A 133 -15.27 -14.96 -1.42
CA VAL A 133 -16.66 -14.67 -1.03
C VAL A 133 -17.13 -13.36 -1.67
N ARG A 134 -16.30 -12.32 -1.66
CA ARG A 134 -16.68 -11.00 -2.18
C ARG A 134 -16.34 -10.82 -3.66
N GLN A 135 -15.08 -11.03 -4.06
CA GLN A 135 -14.66 -10.71 -5.43
C GLN A 135 -15.16 -11.73 -6.47
N ARG A 136 -15.04 -13.03 -6.19
CA ARG A 136 -15.38 -14.09 -7.15
C ARG A 136 -16.87 -14.42 -7.18
N ARG A 137 -17.55 -14.40 -6.03
CA ARG A 137 -18.94 -14.88 -5.90
C ARG A 137 -19.95 -13.82 -5.48
N ASN A 138 -19.52 -12.63 -5.04
CA ASN A 138 -20.40 -11.53 -4.62
C ASN A 138 -21.44 -11.92 -3.55
N LEU A 139 -21.06 -12.80 -2.61
CA LEU A 139 -21.96 -13.36 -1.58
C LEU A 139 -22.04 -12.51 -0.31
N SER A 140 -21.08 -11.59 -0.11
CA SER A 140 -21.04 -10.69 1.04
C SER A 140 -20.15 -9.48 0.79
N TYR A 141 -20.55 -8.33 1.33
CA TYR A 141 -19.71 -7.13 1.40
C TYR A 141 -18.81 -7.10 2.63
N SER A 142 -19.17 -7.84 3.69
CA SER A 142 -18.50 -7.84 4.99
C SER A 142 -18.12 -9.27 5.38
N VAL A 143 -16.89 -9.65 5.02
CA VAL A 143 -16.29 -10.95 5.28
C VAL A 143 -14.84 -10.75 5.71
N ASN A 144 -14.42 -11.37 6.81
CA ASN A 144 -13.03 -11.34 7.28
C ASN A 144 -12.70 -12.52 8.20
N ALA A 145 -11.43 -12.61 8.57
CA ALA A 145 -10.95 -13.54 9.60
C ALA A 145 -10.29 -12.72 10.73
N PRO A 146 -11.04 -12.37 11.80
CA PRO A 146 -10.51 -11.53 12.86
C PRO A 146 -9.39 -12.23 13.63
N PHE A 147 -8.40 -11.44 14.05
CA PHE A 147 -7.46 -11.81 15.11
C PHE A 147 -7.85 -11.05 16.37
N VAL A 148 -8.15 -11.76 17.45
CA VAL A 148 -8.59 -11.16 18.72
C VAL A 148 -7.41 -11.06 19.67
N GLU A 149 -6.99 -9.84 19.96
CA GLU A 149 -5.88 -9.54 20.86
C GLU A 149 -6.34 -9.61 22.33
N ARG A 150 -6.01 -10.71 23.00
CA ARG A 150 -6.23 -10.93 24.43
C ARG A 150 -5.01 -11.64 25.04
N ALA A 151 -5.05 -11.90 26.36
CA ALA A 151 -4.03 -12.69 27.10
C ALA A 151 -3.62 -14.00 26.41
N PHE A 152 -4.58 -14.63 25.76
CA PHE A 152 -4.35 -15.64 24.73
C PHE A 152 -5.15 -15.19 23.51
N SER A 153 -4.57 -15.38 22.33
CA SER A 153 -5.17 -14.93 21.09
C SER A 153 -6.31 -15.84 20.66
N LEU A 154 -7.17 -15.31 19.79
CA LEU A 154 -8.07 -16.12 18.96
C LEU A 154 -7.85 -15.74 17.51
N GLY A 155 -8.01 -16.70 16.63
CA GLY A 155 -8.46 -16.40 15.27
C GLY A 155 -9.96 -16.60 15.17
N GLY A 156 -10.54 -16.13 14.08
CA GLY A 156 -11.96 -16.32 13.85
C GLY A 156 -12.36 -16.18 12.40
N LEU A 157 -13.67 -16.28 12.21
CA LEU A 157 -14.38 -16.08 10.96
C LEU A 157 -15.54 -15.15 11.22
N TYR A 158 -15.74 -14.15 10.35
CA TYR A 158 -16.94 -13.32 10.41
C TYR A 158 -17.48 -13.05 9.02
N VAL A 159 -18.79 -13.14 8.87
CA VAL A 159 -19.48 -12.77 7.62
C VAL A 159 -20.93 -12.35 7.85
N THR A 160 -21.40 -11.41 7.02
CA THR A 160 -22.84 -11.10 6.87
C THR A 160 -23.34 -11.56 5.51
N THR A 161 -24.34 -12.45 5.45
CA THR A 161 -24.83 -12.98 4.17
C THR A 161 -26.27 -13.48 4.22
N THR A 162 -26.95 -13.48 3.08
CA THR A 162 -28.25 -14.14 2.88
C THR A 162 -28.12 -15.63 2.56
N GLN A 163 -26.91 -16.12 2.27
CA GLN A 163 -26.61 -17.51 1.90
C GLN A 163 -25.62 -18.14 2.89
N PRO A 164 -26.02 -18.35 4.16
CA PRO A 164 -25.11 -18.72 5.24
C PRO A 164 -24.42 -20.09 5.03
N ASP A 165 -25.14 -21.08 4.52
CA ASP A 165 -24.61 -22.44 4.33
C ASP A 165 -23.51 -22.49 3.24
N GLU A 166 -23.74 -21.78 2.13
CA GLU A 166 -22.79 -21.69 1.02
C GLU A 166 -21.50 -20.97 1.48
N VAL A 167 -21.66 -19.83 2.15
CA VAL A 167 -20.50 -19.05 2.60
C VAL A 167 -19.73 -19.77 3.69
N LEU A 168 -20.41 -20.44 4.63
CA LEU A 168 -19.76 -21.25 5.65
C LEU A 168 -18.92 -22.37 5.02
N THR A 169 -19.46 -23.05 4.00
CA THR A 169 -18.72 -24.07 3.24
C THR A 169 -17.45 -23.49 2.62
N ILE A 170 -17.53 -22.32 2.00
CA ILE A 170 -16.37 -21.63 1.43
C ILE A 170 -15.36 -21.25 2.51
N MET A 171 -15.82 -20.72 3.65
CA MET A 171 -14.96 -20.32 4.75
C MET A 171 -14.17 -21.49 5.32
N LEU A 172 -14.82 -22.65 5.50
CA LEU A 172 -14.17 -23.88 5.96
C LEU A 172 -13.13 -24.37 4.94
N GLN A 173 -13.47 -24.38 3.64
CA GLN A 173 -12.51 -24.72 2.58
C GLN A 173 -11.26 -23.81 2.58
N GLN A 174 -11.43 -22.52 2.90
CA GLN A 174 -10.28 -21.60 2.98
C GLN A 174 -9.41 -21.83 4.22
N ILE A 175 -9.99 -22.35 5.32
CA ILE A 175 -9.23 -22.81 6.49
C ILE A 175 -8.43 -24.05 6.12
N ASP A 176 -9.06 -25.07 5.53
CA ASP A 176 -8.40 -26.32 5.13
C ASP A 176 -7.24 -26.01 4.16
N ALA A 177 -7.48 -25.17 3.16
CA ALA A 177 -6.46 -24.74 2.21
C ALA A 177 -5.33 -23.89 2.85
N LEU A 178 -5.56 -23.29 4.03
CA LEU A 178 -4.52 -22.59 4.78
C LEU A 178 -3.68 -23.57 5.62
N GLN A 179 -4.28 -24.66 6.09
CA GLN A 179 -3.60 -25.72 6.83
C GLN A 179 -2.73 -26.58 5.91
N ASP A 180 -3.24 -26.95 4.74
CA ASP A 180 -2.57 -27.86 3.81
C ASP A 180 -1.65 -27.15 2.82
N GLY A 181 -1.89 -25.86 2.57
CA GLY A 181 -1.21 -25.09 1.54
C GLY A 181 0.02 -24.36 2.05
N LEU A 182 1.05 -24.23 1.20
CA LEU A 182 2.13 -23.29 1.43
C LEU A 182 1.63 -21.85 1.23
N ILE A 183 1.82 -21.00 2.24
CA ILE A 183 1.65 -19.55 2.08
C ILE A 183 2.86 -19.06 1.27
N THR A 184 2.62 -18.48 0.09
CA THR A 184 3.71 -17.92 -0.71
C THR A 184 4.42 -16.82 0.07
N GLN A 185 5.74 -16.70 -0.12
CA GLN A 185 6.55 -15.69 0.57
C GLN A 185 6.04 -14.26 0.28
N GLU A 186 5.55 -14.02 -0.94
CA GLU A 186 4.88 -12.78 -1.35
C GLU A 186 3.58 -12.52 -0.58
N GLY A 187 2.74 -13.55 -0.40
CA GLY A 187 1.50 -13.47 0.37
C GLY A 187 1.73 -13.19 1.85
N VAL A 188 2.79 -13.77 2.43
CA VAL A 188 3.27 -13.46 3.78
C VAL A 188 3.70 -11.99 3.88
N VAL A 189 4.57 -11.53 2.97
CA VAL A 189 5.13 -10.17 3.01
C VAL A 189 4.04 -9.12 2.84
N LEU A 190 3.12 -9.27 1.89
CA LEU A 190 2.03 -8.32 1.67
C LEU A 190 1.12 -8.16 2.91
N ARG A 191 0.81 -9.27 3.59
CA ARG A 191 -0.05 -9.26 4.77
C ARG A 191 0.69 -8.85 6.03
N ALA A 192 1.95 -9.23 6.18
CA ALA A 192 2.83 -8.71 7.21
C ALA A 192 2.98 -7.17 7.10
N LEU A 193 3.09 -6.62 5.88
CA LEU A 193 3.13 -5.17 5.67
C LEU A 193 1.80 -4.47 5.99
N THR A 194 0.66 -5.15 5.83
CA THR A 194 -0.65 -4.62 6.27
C THR A 194 -0.71 -4.57 7.79
N ILE A 195 -0.34 -5.66 8.46
CA ILE A 195 -0.25 -5.74 9.93
C ILE A 195 0.76 -4.72 10.49
N LEU A 196 1.92 -4.58 9.84
CA LEU A 196 2.95 -3.62 10.19
C LEU A 196 2.59 -2.18 9.79
N GLY A 197 1.72 -1.97 8.81
CA GLY A 197 1.14 -0.67 8.48
C GLY A 197 0.22 -0.19 9.60
N ASP A 198 -0.60 -1.09 10.14
CA ASP A 198 -1.42 -0.83 11.33
C ASP A 198 -0.55 -0.66 12.60
N LEU A 199 0.57 -1.39 12.71
CA LEU A 199 1.54 -1.27 13.82
C LEU A 199 2.60 -0.17 13.61
N ARG A 200 2.71 0.46 12.44
CA ARG A 200 3.64 1.58 12.18
C ARG A 200 3.29 2.83 13.00
N VAL A 201 2.11 2.81 13.64
CA VAL A 201 1.70 3.76 14.67
C VAL A 201 2.44 3.54 16.00
N TYR A 202 3.08 2.38 16.24
CA TYR A 202 3.73 2.05 17.51
C TYR A 202 5.09 1.31 17.35
N ALA A 203 6.16 2.11 17.29
CA ALA A 203 7.51 1.91 17.83
C ALA A 203 8.09 0.47 17.97
N PHE A 204 8.98 0.04 17.05
CA PHE A 204 10.14 -0.84 17.33
C PHE A 204 11.24 -0.71 16.24
N PRO A 205 12.36 0.03 16.47
CA PRO A 205 13.42 0.20 15.47
C PRO A 205 14.41 -0.98 15.34
N HIS A 206 14.38 -1.96 16.25
CA HIS A 206 15.49 -2.92 16.40
C HIS A 206 15.10 -4.40 16.18
N LEU A 207 13.88 -4.67 15.72
CA LEU A 207 13.39 -6.02 15.42
C LEU A 207 12.79 -6.13 14.01
N ALA A 208 13.29 -5.35 13.06
CA ALA A 208 13.10 -5.67 11.66
C ALA A 208 14.05 -6.83 11.32
N PRO A 209 13.59 -8.09 11.17
CA PRO A 209 14.36 -9.00 10.34
C PRO A 209 14.51 -8.29 8.99
N SER A 210 15.75 -8.18 8.52
CA SER A 210 16.13 -7.55 7.26
C SER A 210 15.11 -7.84 6.16
N LEU A 211 14.28 -6.84 5.82
CA LEU A 211 13.35 -6.90 4.70
C LEU A 211 14.15 -7.18 3.42
N PRO A 212 13.94 -8.29 2.69
CA PRO A 212 14.30 -8.34 1.30
C PRO A 212 12.99 -8.11 0.52
N SER A 213 12.72 -6.87 0.18
CA SER A 213 12.22 -6.61 -1.17
C SER A 213 12.77 -5.27 -1.58
N VAL A 214 13.95 -5.36 -2.16
CA VAL A 214 14.54 -4.29 -2.93
C VAL A 214 13.48 -3.85 -3.96
N ILE A 215 12.82 -2.71 -3.73
CA ILE A 215 11.78 -2.22 -4.65
C ILE A 215 12.47 -1.66 -5.86
N ARG A 216 12.09 -2.14 -7.05
CA ARG A 216 12.64 -1.68 -8.31
C ARG A 216 11.56 -1.16 -9.24
N ILE A 217 11.92 -0.15 -10.03
CA ILE A 217 11.13 0.29 -11.17
C ILE A 217 12.04 0.42 -12.39
N LEU A 218 11.48 0.19 -13.57
CA LEU A 218 12.16 0.46 -14.84
C LEU A 218 11.64 1.79 -15.40
N SER A 219 12.52 2.77 -15.59
CA SER A 219 12.17 4.06 -16.16
C SER A 219 12.76 4.24 -17.55
N VAL A 220 11.94 4.76 -18.47
CA VAL A 220 12.23 4.91 -19.89
C VAL A 220 11.95 6.35 -20.31
N ASP A 221 13.00 7.05 -20.72
CA ASP A 221 12.91 8.32 -21.45
C ASP A 221 12.71 8.00 -22.94
N LEU A 222 11.52 8.29 -23.46
CA LEU A 222 11.06 7.70 -24.72
C LEU A 222 11.51 8.51 -25.94
N ALA A 223 11.95 7.81 -26.97
CA ALA A 223 12.14 8.34 -28.32
C ALA A 223 11.59 7.36 -29.37
N TYR A 224 11.23 7.88 -30.54
CA TYR A 224 10.60 7.08 -31.61
C TYR A 224 11.44 6.97 -32.89
N LYS A 225 12.53 7.75 -33.03
CA LYS A 225 13.35 7.77 -34.27
C LYS A 225 14.52 6.80 -34.22
N ARG A 226 15.21 6.72 -33.08
CA ARG A 226 16.39 5.88 -32.87
C ARG A 226 16.39 5.34 -31.45
N HIS A 227 16.78 4.09 -31.26
CA HIS A 227 16.92 3.48 -29.94
C HIS A 227 18.06 4.11 -29.13
N ALA A 228 19.09 4.64 -29.79
CA ALA A 228 20.16 5.39 -29.14
C ALA A 228 19.68 6.71 -28.49
N ASP A 229 18.47 7.16 -28.79
CA ASP A 229 17.82 8.30 -28.13
C ASP A 229 16.83 7.87 -27.03
N ILE A 230 16.71 6.57 -26.74
CA ILE A 230 15.89 6.06 -25.63
C ILE A 230 16.79 5.90 -24.40
N GLY A 231 16.52 6.69 -23.37
CA GLY A 231 17.18 6.55 -22.08
C GLY A 231 16.50 5.48 -21.24
N VAL A 232 17.26 4.57 -20.62
CA VAL A 232 16.70 3.57 -19.70
C VAL A 232 17.49 3.51 -18.40
N ALA A 233 16.77 3.51 -17.29
CA ALA A 233 17.34 3.34 -15.95
C ALA A 233 16.52 2.36 -15.12
N LEU A 234 17.20 1.41 -14.48
CA LEU A 234 16.63 0.56 -13.44
C LEU A 234 16.91 1.22 -12.10
N LEU A 235 15.85 1.69 -11.44
CA LEU A 235 15.95 2.35 -10.14
C LEU A 235 15.59 1.38 -9.04
N GLU A 236 16.29 1.50 -7.93
CA GLU A 236 16.23 0.58 -6.83
C GLU A 236 16.23 1.32 -5.49
N ALA A 237 15.18 1.15 -4.70
CA ALA A 237 15.10 1.71 -3.36
C ALA A 237 15.88 0.83 -2.37
N ARG A 238 16.86 1.43 -1.70
CA ARG A 238 17.55 0.88 -0.54
C ARG A 238 17.11 1.64 0.72
N ALA A 239 17.56 1.19 1.89
CA ALA A 239 17.13 1.78 3.17
C ALA A 239 17.53 3.26 3.33
N ASP A 240 18.67 3.64 2.77
CA ASP A 240 19.32 4.95 2.93
C ASP A 240 19.48 5.72 1.61
N ARG A 241 19.32 5.06 0.46
CA ARG A 241 19.62 5.63 -0.85
C ARG A 241 18.82 4.99 -1.99
N ILE A 242 18.90 5.61 -3.16
CA ILE A 242 18.40 5.09 -4.43
C ILE A 242 19.60 4.69 -5.27
N VAL A 243 19.63 3.46 -5.75
CA VAL A 243 20.62 2.99 -6.72
C VAL A 243 19.99 3.04 -8.10
N ALA A 244 20.63 3.71 -9.05
CA ALA A 244 20.21 3.79 -10.44
C ALA A 244 21.24 3.09 -11.33
N ARG A 245 20.81 2.02 -12.00
CA ARG A 245 21.60 1.31 -13.01
C ARG A 245 21.20 1.74 -14.40
N ILE A 246 22.16 2.23 -15.17
CA ILE A 246 21.92 2.72 -16.53
C ILE A 246 21.93 1.55 -17.51
N ILE A 247 20.87 1.41 -18.32
CA ILE A 247 20.70 0.31 -19.28
C ILE A 247 20.75 0.85 -20.71
N ASP A 248 21.55 0.21 -21.55
CA ASP A 248 21.50 0.42 -23.00
C ASP A 248 20.49 -0.57 -23.61
N ALA A 249 19.49 -0.07 -24.34
CA ALA A 249 18.40 -0.91 -24.84
C ALA A 249 18.91 -2.00 -25.81
N GLY A 250 19.88 -1.65 -26.66
CA GLY A 250 20.50 -2.56 -27.64
C GLY A 250 19.53 -3.08 -28.71
N LEU A 251 18.44 -2.36 -28.97
CA LEU A 251 17.39 -2.73 -29.92
C LEU A 251 17.67 -2.16 -31.33
N PRO A 252 17.23 -2.84 -32.41
CA PRO A 252 17.48 -2.43 -33.80
C PRO A 252 16.56 -1.29 -34.24
N ASP A 253 17.08 -0.30 -34.96
CA ASP A 253 16.30 0.82 -35.49
C ASP A 253 15.41 0.45 -36.71
N PRO A 254 14.28 1.16 -36.92
CA PRO A 254 13.69 2.18 -36.04
C PRO A 254 12.89 1.59 -34.86
N PRO A 255 12.69 2.34 -33.76
CA PRO A 255 11.81 1.93 -32.67
C PRO A 255 10.41 1.55 -33.13
N HIS A 256 9.97 0.35 -32.71
CA HIS A 256 8.59 -0.11 -32.88
C HIS A 256 7.97 -0.41 -31.51
N SER A 257 6.75 0.06 -31.27
CA SER A 257 6.11 0.02 -29.94
C SER A 257 5.93 -1.41 -29.43
N GLN A 258 5.69 -2.37 -30.33
CA GLN A 258 5.68 -3.80 -30.01
C GLN A 258 7.03 -4.29 -29.49
N THR A 259 8.10 -4.15 -30.27
CA THR A 259 9.44 -4.62 -29.89
C THR A 259 9.90 -3.98 -28.59
N LEU A 260 9.59 -2.69 -28.39
CA LEU A 260 9.92 -2.00 -27.15
C LEU A 260 9.08 -2.49 -25.96
N ALA A 261 7.77 -2.74 -26.13
CA ALA A 261 6.93 -3.29 -25.07
C ALA A 261 7.41 -4.69 -24.64
N ASP A 262 7.72 -5.53 -25.61
CA ASP A 262 8.21 -6.90 -25.39
C ASP A 262 9.55 -6.85 -24.62
N TRP A 263 10.46 -5.96 -25.02
CA TRP A 263 11.74 -5.73 -24.33
C TRP A 263 11.56 -5.18 -22.91
N VAL A 264 10.71 -4.16 -22.74
CA VAL A 264 10.41 -3.55 -21.43
C VAL A 264 9.81 -4.59 -20.48
N HIS A 265 8.88 -5.41 -20.96
CA HIS A 265 8.28 -6.49 -20.17
C HIS A 265 9.32 -7.56 -19.79
N ALA A 266 10.18 -7.97 -20.73
CA ALA A 266 11.24 -8.94 -20.45
C ALA A 266 12.23 -8.41 -19.39
N ARG A 267 12.63 -7.13 -19.46
CA ARG A 267 13.48 -6.50 -18.44
C ARG A 267 12.77 -6.35 -17.10
N ALA A 268 11.49 -5.99 -17.13
CA ALA A 268 10.66 -5.90 -15.93
C ALA A 268 10.58 -7.25 -15.20
N ALA A 269 10.42 -8.35 -15.95
CA ALA A 269 10.46 -9.71 -15.40
C ALA A 269 11.85 -10.09 -14.89
N GLN A 270 12.91 -9.84 -15.68
CA GLN A 270 14.30 -10.16 -15.33
C GLN A 270 14.75 -9.51 -14.01
N HIS A 271 14.34 -8.25 -13.78
CA HIS A 271 14.76 -7.48 -12.61
C HIS A 271 13.71 -7.46 -11.49
N ASP A 272 12.59 -8.16 -11.67
CA ASP A 272 11.45 -8.16 -10.76
C ASP A 272 11.03 -6.73 -10.35
N VAL A 273 10.63 -5.93 -11.35
CA VAL A 273 10.24 -4.54 -11.11
C VAL A 273 8.76 -4.45 -10.73
N ALA A 274 8.46 -3.61 -9.75
CA ALA A 274 7.11 -3.33 -9.29
C ALA A 274 6.34 -2.40 -10.24
N GLY A 275 7.06 -1.63 -11.07
CA GLY A 275 6.42 -0.77 -12.05
C GLY A 275 7.33 -0.25 -13.15
N ILE A 276 6.69 0.27 -14.19
CA ILE A 276 7.32 0.87 -15.37
C ILE A 276 6.92 2.34 -15.45
N ALA A 277 7.91 3.21 -15.70
CA ALA A 277 7.74 4.64 -15.88
C ALA A 277 8.15 5.04 -17.30
N ILE A 278 7.32 5.78 -18.02
CA ILE A 278 7.58 6.16 -19.41
C ILE A 278 7.42 7.68 -19.55
N ASP A 279 8.41 8.38 -20.11
CA ASP A 279 8.29 9.77 -20.55
C ASP A 279 7.63 9.84 -21.93
N GLY A 280 6.31 9.79 -21.96
CA GLY A 280 5.53 9.86 -23.17
C GLY A 280 4.03 9.80 -22.89
N PRO A 281 3.19 10.42 -23.74
CA PRO A 281 1.76 10.48 -23.48
C PRO A 281 1.12 9.08 -23.44
N LEU A 282 0.37 8.79 -22.37
CA LEU A 282 -0.30 7.50 -22.20
C LEU A 282 -1.62 7.37 -22.96
N GLY A 283 -2.25 8.49 -23.29
CA GLY A 283 -3.58 8.50 -23.90
C GLY A 283 -3.91 9.84 -24.54
N TRP A 284 -5.10 9.93 -25.12
CA TRP A 284 -5.61 11.12 -25.79
C TRP A 284 -6.36 12.06 -24.84
N LYS A 285 -6.59 13.31 -25.26
CA LYS A 285 -7.52 14.21 -24.56
C LYS A 285 -8.92 13.59 -24.50
N ALA A 286 -9.58 13.77 -23.36
CA ALA A 286 -11.02 13.52 -23.24
C ALA A 286 -11.84 14.74 -23.73
N PRO A 287 -12.96 14.52 -24.46
CA PRO A 287 -13.76 15.60 -25.06
C PRO A 287 -14.24 16.61 -24.02
N ASP A 288 -14.78 16.14 -22.91
CA ASP A 288 -15.48 16.96 -21.91
C ASP A 288 -14.58 17.34 -20.74
N THR A 289 -13.39 17.85 -21.05
CA THR A 289 -12.44 18.36 -20.05
C THR A 289 -12.30 19.87 -20.18
N GLY A 290 -12.13 20.58 -19.05
CA GLY A 290 -11.94 22.04 -19.02
C GLY A 290 -10.60 22.53 -19.59
N ALA A 291 -9.86 21.69 -20.31
CA ALA A 291 -8.68 22.08 -21.09
C ALA A 291 -9.05 22.08 -22.58
N GLU A 292 -8.72 23.14 -23.30
CA GLU A 292 -9.15 23.29 -24.70
C GLU A 292 -8.31 22.45 -25.68
N HIS A 293 -7.01 22.27 -25.41
CA HIS A 293 -6.05 21.79 -26.41
C HIS A 293 -5.20 20.60 -25.98
N CYS A 294 -5.25 20.18 -24.72
CA CYS A 294 -4.38 19.14 -24.18
C CYS A 294 -5.10 18.32 -23.11
N ARG A 295 -4.45 17.23 -22.66
CA ARG A 295 -4.90 16.49 -21.49
C ARG A 295 -4.78 17.33 -20.23
N MET A 296 -5.66 17.08 -19.26
CA MET A 296 -5.61 17.73 -17.95
C MET A 296 -4.31 17.42 -17.21
N SER A 297 -3.74 16.24 -17.43
CA SER A 297 -2.43 15.85 -16.88
C SER A 297 -1.28 16.70 -17.43
N GLU A 298 -1.23 16.91 -18.76
CA GLU A 298 -0.25 17.79 -19.39
C GLU A 298 -0.36 19.23 -18.87
N LYS A 299 -1.59 19.75 -18.74
CA LYS A 299 -1.87 21.07 -18.16
C LYS A 299 -1.39 21.16 -16.71
N ALA A 300 -1.67 20.14 -15.90
CA ALA A 300 -1.35 20.12 -14.47
C ALA A 300 0.16 20.18 -14.20
N VAL A 301 0.99 19.60 -15.08
CA VAL A 301 2.46 19.62 -14.95
C VAL A 301 3.15 20.70 -15.80
N ARG A 302 2.37 21.54 -16.51
CA ARG A 302 2.87 22.52 -17.49
C ARG A 302 3.78 21.87 -18.54
N ALA A 303 3.37 20.69 -19.04
CA ALA A 303 3.95 20.08 -20.22
C ALA A 303 3.56 20.91 -21.46
N PRO A 304 4.21 20.71 -22.62
CA PRO A 304 3.91 21.46 -23.83
C PRO A 304 2.48 21.29 -24.39
N GLY A 305 1.64 20.46 -23.77
CA GLY A 305 0.21 20.36 -24.07
C GLY A 305 -0.05 19.88 -25.50
N LYS A 306 0.54 18.74 -25.86
CA LYS A 306 0.57 18.28 -27.25
C LYS A 306 -0.60 17.38 -27.59
N THR A 307 -1.28 16.81 -26.60
CA THR A 307 -2.18 15.68 -26.84
C THR A 307 -3.64 16.15 -26.83
N GLY A 308 -4.19 16.48 -28.00
CA GLY A 308 -5.59 16.88 -28.17
C GLY A 308 -6.52 15.72 -28.54
N LEU A 309 -7.66 16.04 -29.17
CA LEU A 309 -8.67 15.06 -29.57
C LEU A 309 -8.23 14.26 -30.82
N PRO A 310 -8.26 12.93 -30.79
CA PRO A 310 -7.86 12.10 -31.94
C PRO A 310 -8.84 12.29 -33.12
N PRO A 311 -8.44 11.95 -34.36
CA PRO A 311 -7.18 11.32 -34.73
C PRO A 311 -6.00 12.30 -34.92
N ASP A 312 -6.23 13.54 -35.34
CA ASP A 312 -5.18 14.55 -35.65
C ASP A 312 -4.94 15.57 -34.53
N GLY A 313 -5.36 15.29 -33.29
CA GLY A 313 -5.36 16.24 -32.17
C GLY A 313 -4.00 16.71 -31.67
N VAL A 314 -2.90 16.29 -32.31
CA VAL A 314 -1.56 16.63 -31.85
C VAL A 314 -1.11 17.99 -32.37
N LYS A 315 -0.71 18.88 -31.47
CA LYS A 315 -0.18 20.20 -31.82
C LYS A 315 1.20 20.43 -31.19
N PRO A 316 2.24 20.71 -32.00
CA PRO A 316 2.27 20.72 -33.46
C PRO A 316 2.15 19.31 -34.07
N ARG A 317 1.65 19.22 -35.31
CA ARG A 317 1.44 17.94 -36.01
C ARG A 317 2.70 17.07 -36.12
N THR A 318 3.89 17.67 -36.07
CA THR A 318 5.18 16.96 -36.09
C THR A 318 5.36 16.01 -34.90
N TYR A 319 4.56 16.14 -33.84
CA TYR A 319 4.58 15.23 -32.69
C TYR A 319 3.66 14.01 -32.84
N LEU A 320 2.81 13.96 -33.87
CA LEU A 320 1.79 12.92 -34.02
C LEU A 320 2.38 11.51 -33.95
N ALA A 321 3.44 11.25 -34.71
CA ALA A 321 4.10 9.95 -34.75
C ALA A 321 4.67 9.51 -33.38
N PHE A 322 5.22 10.46 -32.60
CA PHE A 322 5.70 10.17 -31.24
C PHE A 322 4.54 9.85 -30.30
N THR A 323 3.47 10.65 -30.37
CA THR A 323 2.27 10.46 -29.54
C THR A 323 1.61 9.11 -29.82
N GLU A 324 1.41 8.76 -31.09
CA GLU A 324 0.86 7.46 -31.50
C GLU A 324 1.75 6.29 -31.05
N PHE A 325 3.06 6.43 -31.21
CA PHE A 325 4.03 5.44 -30.75
C PHE A 325 3.94 5.20 -29.23
N SER A 326 3.90 6.28 -28.44
CA SER A 326 3.78 6.21 -26.98
C SER A 326 2.44 5.60 -26.53
N ILE A 327 1.32 6.07 -27.09
CA ILE A 327 -0.01 5.55 -26.75
C ILE A 327 -0.12 4.06 -27.11
N ALA A 328 0.45 3.64 -28.26
CA ALA A 328 0.49 2.24 -28.65
C ALA A 328 1.33 1.39 -27.67
N LEU A 329 2.45 1.91 -27.17
CA LEU A 329 3.27 1.25 -26.14
C LEU A 329 2.48 1.05 -24.84
N PHE A 330 1.81 2.10 -24.34
CA PHE A 330 0.94 1.99 -23.16
C PHE A 330 -0.23 1.03 -23.37
N ALA A 331 -0.89 1.07 -24.53
CA ALA A 331 -1.98 0.16 -24.86
C ALA A 331 -1.53 -1.31 -24.84
N ARG A 332 -0.30 -1.59 -25.29
CA ARG A 332 0.26 -2.93 -25.29
C ARG A 332 0.66 -3.39 -23.88
N LEU A 333 1.31 -2.54 -23.10
CA LEU A 333 1.64 -2.86 -21.70
C LEU A 333 0.38 -3.11 -20.86
N THR A 334 -0.65 -2.28 -21.01
CA THR A 334 -1.90 -2.43 -20.25
C THR A 334 -2.77 -3.57 -20.77
N GLY A 335 -2.89 -3.75 -22.08
CA GLY A 335 -3.79 -4.75 -22.68
C GLY A 335 -3.20 -6.15 -22.87
N HIS A 336 -1.93 -6.24 -23.30
CA HIS A 336 -1.29 -7.54 -23.58
C HIS A 336 -0.56 -8.10 -22.34
N TYR A 337 0.12 -7.24 -21.58
CA TYR A 337 0.92 -7.65 -20.42
C TYR A 337 0.24 -7.41 -19.07
N GLY A 338 -0.96 -6.81 -19.04
CA GLY A 338 -1.77 -6.67 -17.83
C GLY A 338 -1.26 -5.64 -16.81
N TYR A 339 -0.38 -4.71 -17.20
CA TYR A 339 0.06 -3.64 -16.29
C TYR A 339 -1.12 -2.70 -15.95
N ALA A 340 -1.31 -2.39 -14.67
CA ALA A 340 -2.34 -1.45 -14.24
C ALA A 340 -1.89 0.00 -14.38
N LEU A 341 -2.81 0.91 -14.71
CA LEU A 341 -2.57 2.36 -14.58
C LEU A 341 -2.90 2.82 -13.15
N PRO A 342 -2.12 3.72 -12.54
CA PRO A 342 -2.48 4.32 -11.25
C PRO A 342 -3.90 4.89 -11.27
N GLY A 343 -4.75 4.44 -10.35
CA GLY A 343 -6.15 4.87 -10.24
C GLY A 343 -7.16 4.09 -11.11
N ALA A 344 -6.74 3.09 -11.90
CA ALA A 344 -7.64 2.27 -12.72
C ALA A 344 -8.19 1.00 -12.03
N GLY A 345 -7.75 0.69 -10.80
CA GLY A 345 -8.13 -0.52 -10.05
C GLY A 345 -6.92 -1.22 -9.39
N PRO A 346 -7.12 -2.31 -8.63
CA PRO A 346 -6.01 -3.06 -8.04
C PRO A 346 -5.25 -3.88 -9.09
N GLY A 347 -3.91 -3.83 -9.04
CA GLY A 347 -3.00 -4.64 -9.85
C GLY A 347 -1.61 -4.74 -9.20
N GLU A 348 -0.94 -5.88 -9.35
CA GLU A 348 0.34 -6.18 -8.69
C GLU A 348 1.54 -5.42 -9.30
N ARG A 349 1.46 -5.08 -10.60
CA ARG A 349 2.46 -4.27 -11.32
C ARG A 349 1.79 -3.13 -12.08
N PHE A 350 2.43 -1.96 -12.09
CA PHE A 350 1.87 -0.76 -12.74
C PHE A 350 2.73 -0.24 -13.89
N VAL A 351 2.10 0.50 -14.80
CA VAL A 351 2.77 1.36 -15.77
C VAL A 351 2.25 2.78 -15.61
N THR A 352 3.11 3.80 -15.68
CA THR A 352 2.71 5.20 -15.51
C THR A 352 3.44 6.12 -16.48
N GLU A 353 2.76 7.19 -16.85
CA GLU A 353 3.38 8.34 -17.51
C GLU A 353 4.16 9.17 -16.50
N THR A 354 5.27 9.72 -16.97
CA THR A 354 6.15 10.65 -16.25
C THR A 354 6.50 11.82 -17.15
N PHE A 355 7.02 12.90 -16.56
CA PHE A 355 7.53 14.04 -17.31
C PHE A 355 8.77 14.62 -16.59
N PRO A 356 9.99 14.23 -16.97
CA PRO A 356 11.24 14.56 -16.29
C PRO A 356 11.42 16.06 -16.03
N THR A 357 11.04 16.92 -16.98
CA THR A 357 11.11 18.39 -16.80
C THR A 357 10.26 18.87 -15.61
N ALA A 358 9.07 18.31 -15.41
CA ALA A 358 8.27 18.65 -14.23
C ALA A 358 8.84 18.03 -12.96
N ALA A 359 9.43 16.83 -13.04
CA ALA A 359 10.08 16.20 -11.91
C ALA A 359 11.28 17.03 -11.40
N TRP A 360 12.14 17.53 -12.30
CA TRP A 360 13.20 18.49 -11.94
C TRP A 360 12.64 19.70 -11.18
N ARG A 361 11.60 20.35 -11.72
CA ARG A 361 10.98 21.53 -11.10
C ARG A 361 10.40 21.23 -9.71
N ARG A 362 9.73 20.08 -9.54
CA ARG A 362 9.14 19.64 -8.27
C ARG A 362 10.18 19.33 -7.21
N LEU A 363 11.37 18.89 -7.61
CA LEU A 363 12.52 18.71 -6.71
C LEU A 363 13.18 20.05 -6.31
N GLY A 364 12.74 21.18 -6.86
CA GLY A 364 13.36 22.50 -6.67
C GLY A 364 14.64 22.68 -7.49
N LEU A 365 14.82 21.90 -8.56
CA LEU A 365 16.04 21.86 -9.36
C LEU A 365 15.79 22.38 -10.79
N THR A 366 16.80 23.04 -11.36
CA THR A 366 16.74 23.52 -12.74
C THR A 366 16.81 22.35 -13.73
N PRO A 367 15.81 22.20 -14.63
CA PRO A 367 15.84 21.17 -15.67
C PRO A 367 17.06 21.30 -16.58
N VAL A 368 17.57 20.16 -17.05
CA VAL A 368 18.65 20.13 -18.04
C VAL A 368 18.16 20.74 -19.37
N PRO A 369 18.98 21.50 -20.10
CA PRO A 369 18.64 21.95 -21.45
C PRO A 369 18.29 20.76 -22.36
N GLY A 370 17.71 21.04 -23.53
CA GLY A 370 17.48 19.97 -24.52
C GLY A 370 18.80 19.32 -24.96
N LYS A 371 18.76 18.03 -25.35
CA LYS A 371 19.94 17.21 -25.70
C LYS A 371 20.95 17.94 -26.60
N GLY A 372 20.49 18.55 -27.71
CA GLY A 372 21.36 19.27 -28.66
C GLY A 372 21.99 20.57 -28.14
N ARG A 373 21.63 21.03 -26.94
CA ARG A 373 22.18 22.23 -26.28
C ARG A 373 22.91 21.93 -24.98
N THR A 374 22.94 20.68 -24.54
CA THR A 374 23.54 20.30 -23.25
C THR A 374 24.98 19.90 -23.45
N THR A 375 25.89 20.59 -22.78
CA THR A 375 27.31 20.25 -22.73
C THR A 375 27.59 19.13 -21.71
N PRO A 376 28.68 18.37 -21.83
CA PRO A 376 29.07 17.37 -20.82
C PRO A 376 29.18 17.95 -19.41
N ALA A 377 29.74 19.15 -19.28
CA ALA A 377 29.88 19.84 -17.99
C ALA A 377 28.52 20.21 -17.36
N GLU A 378 27.54 20.63 -18.16
CA GLU A 378 26.18 20.90 -17.67
C GLU A 378 25.48 19.61 -17.22
N LEU A 379 25.75 18.49 -17.89
CA LEU A 379 25.20 17.18 -17.53
C LEU A 379 25.79 16.68 -16.22
N GLU A 380 27.11 16.76 -16.05
CA GLU A 380 27.81 16.44 -14.79
C GLU A 380 27.29 17.33 -13.64
N ALA A 381 27.16 18.63 -13.89
CA ALA A 381 26.59 19.56 -12.91
C ALA A 381 25.13 19.18 -12.57
N ALA A 382 24.35 18.68 -13.52
CA ALA A 382 22.99 18.21 -13.26
C ALA A 382 22.96 16.95 -12.39
N VAL A 383 23.83 15.99 -12.64
CA VAL A 383 24.00 14.79 -11.80
C VAL A 383 24.37 15.18 -10.37
N ALA A 384 25.34 16.10 -10.21
CA ALA A 384 25.75 16.58 -8.90
C ALA A 384 24.60 17.29 -8.14
N ARG A 385 23.84 18.16 -8.82
CA ARG A 385 22.67 18.82 -8.23
C ARG A 385 21.59 17.82 -7.79
N LEU A 386 21.37 16.78 -8.59
CA LEU A 386 20.40 15.73 -8.27
C LEU A 386 20.84 14.93 -7.05
N GLY A 387 22.11 14.50 -7.00
CA GLY A 387 22.68 13.75 -5.88
C GLY A 387 22.73 14.54 -4.56
N ALA A 388 22.80 15.87 -4.62
CA ALA A 388 22.69 16.73 -3.44
C ALA A 388 21.26 16.80 -2.88
N ARG A 389 20.24 16.55 -3.72
CA ARG A 389 18.82 16.64 -3.33
C ARG A 389 18.22 15.29 -2.95
N VAL A 390 18.71 14.22 -3.57
CA VAL A 390 18.24 12.84 -3.42
C VAL A 390 19.47 11.97 -3.19
N PRO A 391 19.48 11.08 -2.18
CA PRO A 391 20.62 10.18 -1.94
C PRO A 391 20.72 9.15 -3.07
N LEU A 392 21.35 9.54 -4.17
CA LEU A 392 21.39 8.81 -5.43
C LEU A 392 22.80 8.24 -5.68
N GLU A 393 22.87 6.95 -5.95
CA GLU A 393 24.06 6.23 -6.40
C GLU A 393 23.86 5.81 -7.85
N LEU A 394 24.79 6.17 -8.73
CA LEU A 394 24.80 5.79 -10.15
C LEU A 394 25.90 4.76 -10.40
N ASP A 395 25.61 3.71 -11.15
CA ASP A 395 26.61 2.70 -11.53
C ASP A 395 27.64 3.21 -12.54
N ARG A 396 27.23 4.15 -13.40
CA ARG A 396 28.09 4.87 -14.34
C ARG A 396 27.50 6.25 -14.67
N THR A 397 28.31 7.12 -15.27
CA THR A 397 27.84 8.44 -15.74
C THR A 397 26.77 8.27 -16.81
N PRO A 398 25.55 8.81 -16.60
CA PRO A 398 24.47 8.71 -17.60
C PRO A 398 24.66 9.72 -18.73
N GLY A 399 24.19 9.37 -19.93
CA GLY A 399 23.91 10.33 -20.99
C GLY A 399 22.68 11.21 -20.68
N HIS A 400 22.34 12.11 -21.60
CA HIS A 400 21.22 13.06 -21.42
C HIS A 400 19.88 12.34 -21.18
N ASP A 401 19.47 11.47 -22.09
CA ASP A 401 18.18 10.76 -22.03
C ASP A 401 18.15 9.77 -20.85
N GLN A 402 19.30 9.14 -20.54
CA GLN A 402 19.44 8.25 -19.38
C GLN A 402 19.27 9.02 -18.06
N LEU A 403 19.77 10.26 -17.96
CA LEU A 403 19.52 11.11 -16.79
C LEU A 403 18.04 11.53 -16.71
N GLN A 404 17.39 11.81 -17.84
CA GLN A 404 15.94 12.07 -17.83
C GLN A 404 15.15 10.84 -17.33
N ALA A 405 15.53 9.63 -17.74
CA ALA A 405 14.96 8.39 -17.23
C ALA A 405 15.18 8.23 -15.72
N VAL A 406 16.38 8.52 -15.21
CA VAL A 406 16.65 8.50 -13.76
C VAL A 406 15.69 9.43 -13.02
N VAL A 407 15.54 10.67 -13.50
CA VAL A 407 14.71 11.68 -12.84
C VAL A 407 13.21 11.35 -12.96
N GLY A 408 12.77 10.88 -14.12
CA GLY A 408 11.39 10.43 -14.35
C GLY A 408 11.00 9.27 -13.44
N GLY A 409 11.94 8.38 -13.14
CA GLY A 409 11.72 7.20 -12.30
C GLY A 409 11.58 7.45 -10.81
N LEU A 410 11.96 8.63 -10.29
CA LEU A 410 12.01 8.90 -8.85
C LEU A 410 10.65 8.81 -8.16
N ALA A 411 9.62 9.47 -8.71
CA ALA A 411 8.27 9.42 -8.15
C ALA A 411 7.61 8.03 -8.28
N PRO A 412 7.69 7.34 -9.43
CA PRO A 412 7.30 5.94 -9.56
C PRO A 412 7.96 5.01 -8.55
N LEU A 413 9.26 5.20 -8.26
CA LEU A 413 9.94 4.41 -7.24
C LEU A 413 9.36 4.66 -5.84
N ALA A 414 9.15 5.92 -5.47
CA ALA A 414 8.54 6.29 -4.20
C ALA A 414 7.11 5.73 -4.07
N TRP A 415 6.33 5.76 -5.17
CA TRP A 415 4.98 5.19 -5.23
C TRP A 415 5.00 3.67 -4.99
N ALA A 416 5.90 2.96 -5.66
CA ALA A 416 6.12 1.53 -5.50
C ALA A 416 6.56 1.16 -4.08
N ALA A 417 7.41 1.99 -3.46
CA ALA A 417 7.86 1.84 -2.08
C ALA A 417 6.81 2.23 -1.02
N GLY A 418 5.59 2.60 -1.43
CA GLY A 418 4.50 2.99 -0.52
C GLY A 418 4.60 4.40 0.04
N GLN A 419 5.55 5.22 -0.42
CA GLN A 419 5.76 6.61 0.02
C GLN A 419 4.82 7.57 -0.73
N ARG A 420 3.51 7.37 -0.55
CA ARG A 420 2.46 8.06 -1.34
C ARG A 420 2.42 9.57 -1.12
N ASP A 421 2.84 10.04 0.05
CA ASP A 421 2.97 11.46 0.39
C ASP A 421 4.08 12.18 -0.38
N ARG A 422 5.06 11.44 -0.92
CA ARG A 422 6.12 11.96 -1.78
C ARG A 422 5.72 12.05 -3.25
N VAL A 423 4.53 11.60 -3.62
CA VAL A 423 4.12 11.47 -5.02
C VAL A 423 2.89 12.31 -5.30
N THR A 424 2.88 13.00 -6.44
CA THR A 424 1.70 13.67 -6.97
C THR A 424 1.26 12.98 -8.25
N LEU A 425 0.00 12.56 -8.29
CA LEU A 425 -0.69 12.12 -9.50
C LEU A 425 -1.35 13.34 -10.17
N ALA A 426 -0.71 13.89 -11.20
CA ALA A 426 -1.16 15.12 -11.84
C ALA A 426 -2.12 14.83 -13.01
N GLY A 427 -3.33 15.38 -12.96
CA GLY A 427 -4.34 15.22 -14.01
C GLY A 427 -5.62 14.56 -13.52
N LEU A 428 -6.28 13.80 -14.41
CA LEU A 428 -7.52 13.08 -14.14
C LEU A 428 -7.28 11.56 -14.16
N PRO A 429 -8.15 10.76 -13.49
CA PRO A 429 -8.09 9.31 -13.56
C PRO A 429 -8.12 8.79 -15.02
N PRO A 430 -7.38 7.70 -15.31
CA PRO A 430 -7.42 7.07 -16.62
C PRO A 430 -8.79 6.44 -16.87
N HIS A 431 -9.33 6.61 -18.06
CA HIS A 431 -10.55 5.94 -18.53
C HIS A 431 -10.44 5.63 -20.02
N ARG A 432 -11.32 4.78 -20.57
CA ARG A 432 -11.29 4.45 -22.00
C ARG A 432 -12.48 5.07 -22.73
N LEU A 433 -12.24 5.53 -23.95
CA LEU A 433 -13.26 5.96 -24.91
C LEU A 433 -12.77 5.61 -26.33
N ASP A 434 -13.63 4.98 -27.12
CA ASP A 434 -13.34 4.52 -28.49
C ASP A 434 -12.09 3.63 -28.56
N GLY A 435 -11.96 2.69 -27.62
CA GLY A 435 -10.86 1.71 -27.61
C GLY A 435 -9.48 2.25 -27.20
N SER A 436 -9.38 3.54 -26.90
CA SER A 436 -8.12 4.19 -26.47
C SER A 436 -8.22 4.78 -25.06
N TRP A 437 -7.07 4.88 -24.38
CA TRP A 437 -7.00 5.58 -23.10
C TRP A 437 -7.22 7.08 -23.29
N ARG A 438 -8.01 7.65 -22.39
CA ARG A 438 -8.30 9.07 -22.26
C ARG A 438 -7.85 9.53 -20.90
N GLU A 439 -7.20 10.70 -20.87
CA GLU A 439 -6.59 11.22 -19.65
C GLU A 439 -5.70 10.17 -18.97
N GLY A 440 -5.50 10.27 -17.66
CA GLY A 440 -4.55 9.49 -16.88
C GLY A 440 -3.43 10.36 -16.34
N TYR A 441 -2.87 9.94 -15.20
CA TYR A 441 -1.97 10.77 -14.43
C TYR A 441 -0.56 10.82 -15.03
N ILE A 442 0.05 12.00 -14.97
CA ILE A 442 1.50 12.14 -15.02
C ILE A 442 1.98 12.08 -13.57
N MET A 443 2.81 11.08 -13.25
CA MET A 443 3.36 10.92 -11.92
C MET A 443 4.62 11.77 -11.75
N VAL A 444 4.63 12.64 -10.74
CA VAL A 444 5.76 13.53 -10.43
C VAL A 444 6.04 13.57 -8.92
N PRO A 445 7.25 13.96 -8.50
CA PRO A 445 7.54 14.24 -7.10
C PRO A 445 6.57 15.26 -6.51
N SER A 446 6.18 15.08 -5.24
CA SER A 446 5.47 16.09 -4.47
C SER A 446 6.46 17.12 -3.91
N ASP A 447 5.94 18.21 -3.35
CA ASP A 447 6.78 19.25 -2.72
C ASP A 447 7.49 18.73 -1.44
N ARG A 448 7.14 17.52 -0.96
CA ARG A 448 7.74 16.85 0.20
C ARG A 448 8.74 15.74 -0.17
N PHE A 449 9.12 15.61 -1.44
CA PHE A 449 9.94 14.50 -1.93
C PHE A 449 11.31 14.38 -1.26
#